data_AF-A0A2K9IX10-F1
#
_entry.id   AF-A0A2K9IX10-F1
#
_cell.length_a   1.000
_cell.length_b   1.000
_cell.length_c   1.000
_cell.angle_alpha   90.00
_cell.angle_beta   90.00
_cell.angle_gamma   90.00
#
_symmetry.space_group_name_H-M   'P 1'
#
loop_
_entity.id
_entity.type
_entity.pdbx_description
1 polymer ?
#
loop_
_entity_poly.entity_id
_entity_poly.type
_entity_poly.pdbx_seq_one_letter_code
_entity_poly.pdbx_strand_id
1 'polypeptide(L)' 'MDKGTVVRTIALAIVWVNAVLVNYNLQPIPLLEEEVIAYGVTFIVSVWTWFKNNYITLRGRQQKEVLQRSNLTK' A
#
# COMPACT_ATOMS: atom_id res chain seq x y z
N MET A 1 7.00 13.47 -9.78
CA MET A 1 6.71 12.38 -10.72
C MET A 1 5.46 12.75 -11.48
N ASP A 2 5.50 12.77 -12.81
CA ASP A 2 4.31 13.06 -13.62
C ASP A 2 3.30 11.91 -13.52
N LYS A 3 2.03 12.20 -13.82
CA LYS A 3 0.92 11.25 -13.70
C LYS A 3 1.15 9.98 -14.55
N GLY A 4 1.76 10.12 -15.73
CA GLY A 4 2.07 8.99 -16.60
C GLY A 4 3.09 8.06 -15.98
N THR A 5 4.13 8.60 -15.34
CA THR A 5 5.13 7.82 -14.62
C THR A 5 4.54 7.10 -13.41
N VAL A 6 3.64 7.72 -12.66
CA VAL A 6 2.93 7.04 -11.55
C VAL A 6 2.13 5.84 -12.04
N VAL A 7 1.33 6.01 -13.09
CA VAL A 7 0.52 4.91 -13.67
C VAL A 7 1.40 3.78 -14.17
N ARG A 8 2.48 4.09 -14.92
CA ARG A 8 3.42 3.08 -15.43
C ARG A 8 4.12 2.32 -14.31
N THR A 9 4.46 2.99 -13.21
CA THR A 9 5.13 2.36 -12.07
C THR A 9 4.20 1.39 -11.33
N ILE A 10 2.92 1.77 -11.17
CA ILE A 10 1.90 0.89 -10.57
C ILE A 10 1.63 -0.31 -11.49
N ALA A 11 1.45 -0.09 -12.80
CA ALA A 11 1.27 -1.17 -13.77
C ALA A 11 2.46 -2.14 -13.77
N LEU A 12 3.70 -1.61 -13.72
CA LEU A 12 4.91 -2.41 -13.62
C LEU A 12 4.92 -3.29 -12.36
N ALA A 13 4.56 -2.72 -11.21
CA ALA A 13 4.50 -3.47 -9.95
C ALA A 13 3.47 -4.61 -10.03
N ILE A 14 2.29 -4.35 -10.57
CA ILE A 14 1.22 -5.35 -10.73
C ILE A 14 1.66 -6.48 -11.66
N VAL A 15 2.29 -6.16 -12.80
CA VAL A 15 2.81 -7.17 -13.74
C VAL A 15 3.91 -8.02 -13.09
N TRP A 16 4.78 -7.42 -12.28
CA TRP A 16 5.79 -8.16 -11.51
C TRP A 16 5.18 -9.12 -10.48
N VAL A 17 4.14 -8.69 -9.76
CA VAL A 17 3.40 -9.59 -8.86
C VAL A 17 2.80 -10.75 -9.65
N ASN A 18 2.21 -10.47 -10.82
CA ASN A 18 1.62 -11.52 -11.64
C ASN A 18 2.68 -12.51 -12.17
N ALA A 19 3.86 -12.02 -12.55
CA ALA A 19 5.00 -12.87 -12.95
C ALA A 19 5.45 -13.79 -11.81
N VAL A 20 5.48 -13.28 -10.57
CA VAL A 20 5.77 -14.08 -9.38
C VAL A 20 4.70 -15.16 -9.16
N LEU A 21 3.40 -14.79 -9.22
CA LEU A 21 2.30 -15.74 -9.05
C LEU A 21 2.39 -16.88 -10.08
N VAL A 22 2.57 -16.54 -11.36
CA VAL A 22 2.73 -17.53 -12.44
C VAL A 22 3.96 -18.41 -12.21
N ASN A 23 5.09 -17.85 -11.76
CA ASN A 23 6.29 -18.61 -11.46
C ASN A 23 6.08 -19.65 -10.35
N TYR A 24 5.20 -19.36 -9.39
CA TYR A 24 4.81 -20.28 -8.33
C TYR A 24 3.56 -21.13 -8.69
N ASN A 25 3.13 -21.17 -9.96
CA ASN A 25 1.91 -21.85 -10.42
C ASN A 25 0.63 -21.43 -9.67
N LEU A 26 0.60 -20.21 -9.16
CA LEU A 26 -0.57 -19.61 -8.51
C LEU A 26 -1.47 -18.94 -9.56
N GLN A 27 -2.75 -18.76 -9.21
CA GLN A 27 -3.71 -18.11 -10.09
C GLN A 27 -3.30 -16.64 -10.33
N PRO A 28 -3.09 -16.23 -11.60
CA PRO A 28 -2.73 -14.86 -11.93
C PRO A 28 -3.90 -13.92 -11.65
N ILE A 29 -3.59 -12.67 -11.30
CA ILE A 29 -4.58 -11.61 -11.19
C ILE A 29 -5.16 -11.39 -12.61
N PRO A 30 -6.49 -11.33 -12.78
CA PRO A 30 -7.11 -10.92 -14.03
C PRO A 30 -6.82 -9.43 -14.24
N LEU A 31 -5.68 -9.14 -14.86
CA LEU A 31 -5.34 -7.81 -15.32
C LEU A 31 -6.19 -7.56 -16.54
N LEU A 32 -7.18 -6.66 -16.48
CA LEU A 32 -7.71 -5.84 -17.59
C LEU A 32 -9.02 -5.10 -17.27
N GLU A 33 -9.59 -5.21 -16.06
CA GLU A 33 -10.78 -4.43 -15.68
C GLU A 33 -10.40 -3.22 -14.84
N GLU A 34 -10.88 -2.03 -15.21
CA GLU A 34 -10.64 -0.78 -14.46
C GLU A 34 -11.04 -0.91 -12.99
N GLU A 35 -12.06 -1.73 -12.70
CA GLU A 35 -12.50 -2.05 -11.35
C GLU A 35 -11.39 -2.72 -10.52
N VAL A 36 -10.66 -3.66 -11.09
CA VAL A 36 -9.56 -4.36 -10.40
C VAL A 36 -8.43 -3.40 -10.04
N ILE A 37 -8.14 -2.44 -10.93
CA ILE A 37 -7.15 -1.39 -10.67
C ILE A 37 -7.66 -0.46 -9.56
N ALA A 38 -8.92 -0.03 -9.63
CA ALA A 38 -9.52 0.86 -8.63
C ALA A 38 -9.54 0.21 -7.24
N TYR A 39 -9.97 -1.04 -7.14
CA TYR A 39 -9.94 -1.80 -5.87
C TYR A 39 -8.52 -2.01 -5.38
N GLY A 40 -7.57 -2.36 -6.25
CA GLY A 40 -6.16 -2.54 -5.88
C GLY A 40 -5.53 -1.26 -5.31
N VAL A 41 -5.72 -0.13 -5.98
CA VAL A 41 -5.25 1.18 -5.50
C VAL A 41 -5.92 1.56 -4.19
N THR A 42 -7.24 1.37 -4.09
CA THR A 42 -8.02 1.69 -2.88
C THR A 42 -7.56 0.85 -1.69
N PHE A 43 -7.31 -0.44 -1.90
CA PHE A 43 -6.79 -1.34 -0.87
C PHE A 43 -5.38 -0.93 -0.41
N ILE A 44 -4.47 -0.62 -1.34
CA ILE A 44 -3.11 -0.18 -0.98
C ILE A 44 -3.15 1.13 -0.18
N VAL A 45 -3.94 2.11 -0.64
CA VAL A 45 -4.07 3.41 0.02
C VAL A 45 -4.72 3.28 1.40
N SER A 46 -5.75 2.42 1.53
CA SER A 46 -6.43 2.22 2.82
C SER A 46 -5.50 1.56 3.83
N VAL A 47 -4.79 0.49 3.43
CA VAL A 47 -3.79 -0.18 4.26
C VAL A 47 -2.67 0.79 4.64
N TRP A 48 -2.10 1.51 3.67
CA TRP A 48 -1.05 2.51 3.94
C TRP A 48 -1.50 3.57 4.95
N THR A 49 -2.68 4.15 4.73
CA THR A 49 -3.24 5.21 5.58
C THR A 49 -3.52 4.69 6.99
N TRP A 50 -4.09 3.48 7.09
CA TRP A 50 -4.35 2.85 8.37
C TRP A 50 -3.07 2.64 9.17
N PHE A 51 -2.03 2.07 8.55
CA PHE A 51 -0.74 1.83 9.22
C PHE A 51 0.01 3.12 9.57
N LYS A 52 -0.01 4.13 8.69
CA LYS A 52 0.69 5.41 8.91
C LYS A 52 0.03 6.24 10.01
N ASN A 53 -1.30 6.21 10.12
CA ASN A 53 -2.04 7.15 10.96
C ASN A 53 -2.54 6.58 12.30
N ASN A 54 -2.26 5.31 12.62
CA ASN A 54 -2.74 4.65 13.85
C ASN A 54 -1.64 4.13 14.79
N TYR A 55 -0.38 4.55 14.63
CA TYR A 55 0.73 4.12 15.48
C TYR A 55 0.87 2.59 15.65
N ILE A 56 0.47 1.80 14.64
CA ILE A 56 0.39 0.33 14.72
C ILE A 56 1.79 -0.29 14.67
N THR A 57 2.72 0.35 13.95
CA THR A 57 4.10 -0.11 13.84
C THR A 57 4.89 0.13 15.13
N LEU A 58 5.97 -0.62 15.34
CA LEU A 58 6.87 -0.41 16.50
C LEU A 58 7.35 1.04 16.60
N ARG A 59 7.75 1.64 15.47
CA ARG A 59 8.13 3.06 15.40
C ARG A 59 6.97 3.99 15.74
N GLY A 60 5.77 3.68 15.24
CA GLY A 60 4.56 4.44 15.56
C GLY A 60 4.25 4.41 17.06
N ARG A 61 4.36 3.24 17.70
CA ARG A 61 4.19 3.10 19.15
C ARG A 61 5.18 3.96 19.93
N GLN A 62 6.46 3.94 19.56
CA GLN A 62 7.48 4.79 20.19
C GLN A 62 7.18 6.28 20.01
N GLN A 63 6.73 6.70 18.81
CA GLN A 63 6.30 8.08 18.58
C GLN A 63 5.12 8.46 19.49
N LYS A 64 4.13 7.59 19.64
CA LYS A 64 2.99 7.80 20.53
C LYS A 64 3.43 7.98 21.99
N GLU A 65 4.35 7.14 22.47
CA GLU A 65 4.89 7.27 23.84
C GLU A 65 5.60 8.61 24.07
N VAL A 66 6.40 9.07 23.10
CA VAL A 66 7.08 10.38 23.19
C VAL A 66 6.06 11.52 23.21
N LEU A 67 5.03 11.47 22.36
CA LEU A 67 3.97 12.48 22.34
C LEU A 67 3.19 12.53 23.66
N GLN A 68 2.94 11.37 24.29
CA GLN A 68 2.28 11.29 25.59
C GLN A 68 3.15 11.88 26.71
N ARG A 69 4.44 11.54 26.75
CA ARG A 69 5.38 12.10 27.74
C ARG A 69 5.53 13.61 27.60
N SER A 70 5.45 14.13 26.38
CA SER A 70 5.58 15.55 26.09
C SER A 70 4.26 16.34 26.22
N ASN A 71 3.16 15.72 26.66
CA ASN A 71 1.81 16.33 26.70
C ASN A 71 1.35 16.91 25.35
N LEU A 72 1.81 16.32 24.23
CA LEU A 72 1.45 16.72 22.86
C LEU A 72 0.32 15.85 22.29
N THR A 73 -0.35 15.08 23.14
CA THR A 73 -1.49 14.23 22.78
C THR A 73 -2.74 14.81 23.43
N LYS A 74 -3.85 14.90 22.68
CA LYS A 74 -5.15 15.31 23.23
C LYS A 74 -5.82 14.19 24.01
#